data_AF-A0A959PT44-F1
#
_entry.id   AF-A0A959PT44-F1
#
_cell.length_a   1.000
_cell.length_b   1.000
_cell.length_c   1.000
_cell.angle_alpha   90.00
_cell.angle_beta   90.00
_cell.angle_gamma   90.00
#
_symmetry.space_group_name_H-M   'P 1'
#
loop_
_entity.id
_entity.type
_entity.pdbx_description
1 polymer ?
#
loop_
_entity_poly.entity_id
_entity_poly.type
_entity_poly.pdbx_seq_one_letter_code
_entity_poly.pdbx_strand_id
1 'polypeptide(L)'
;MSLTTKTLFLAFLLTLLLPEAGIGQRDSFFVIKLGQVDLPVFDSFDLYRNFGIVFEVPSKDEPSTIFLGGFTEKAEANRVLEQLPNHPTLHPQITYLEFKRKKPMRTVHLALFEVGTPIDWKGFFQQGFPVFAIQENDVIRVVAGDFKNARRQRNGLEEIKEKGFVKAYTKSFPEEMAIKIGKFESGNSQEGYLEESLLPQVEESTESEQHAVGSRLIMLSASDDLYPPISSGKYSDETRFLQAELQTLGYFSDSLDGLYNRQTEDAYLQYTAQDPQWLKYSILGNHWLQNKIYPVGSLTQNAISMMGAQPDIAVPILNSTNHPMAIGYLQFYKFLKEGPGTSVSSVFKDALEKAARGKDPDSSFYQKTINLGFENLPDILRGIAFLHQMYPSFKVPCWIFEKYPKISDLAFTPAPAGRNFPYNVEDCEGFSDWAEVKTLKAILKDLEIASTDSLSTLSLLYHTGFLTDDSLQVALASWEEQFMQQVSEWRSKNTSNQRTGTVLTVAFYQCLLRIESYFSAKNAGKEDALALARASLRLMVGDTFQPDKP
;
A
#
# COMPACT_ATOMS: atom_id res chain seq x y z
N MET A 1 -12.61 87.29 -28.40
CA MET A 1 -13.79 87.15 -27.52
C MET A 1 -14.85 86.40 -28.29
N SER A 2 -15.46 85.38 -27.67
CA SER A 2 -16.45 84.40 -28.19
C SER A 2 -15.86 82.98 -28.02
N LEU A 3 -15.85 82.39 -26.82
CA LEU A 3 -16.99 81.85 -26.06
C LEU A 3 -17.74 80.68 -26.74
N THR A 4 -17.08 79.84 -27.54
CA THR A 4 -17.66 78.56 -28.03
C THR A 4 -16.64 77.45 -28.28
N THR A 5 -15.62 77.28 -27.42
CA THR A 5 -14.66 76.16 -27.61
C THR A 5 -14.09 75.57 -26.32
N LYS A 6 -14.60 75.96 -25.15
CA LYS A 6 -14.15 75.41 -23.85
C LYS A 6 -15.15 74.46 -23.17
N THR A 7 -16.33 74.26 -23.75
CA THR A 7 -17.38 73.42 -23.15
C THR A 7 -17.43 72.00 -23.71
N LEU A 8 -16.70 71.68 -24.78
CA LEU A 8 -16.66 70.32 -25.34
C LEU A 8 -15.51 69.45 -24.83
N PHE A 9 -14.45 70.04 -24.26
CA PHE A 9 -13.31 69.27 -23.73
C PHE A 9 -13.51 68.81 -22.28
N LEU A 10 -14.43 69.44 -21.53
CA LEU A 10 -14.77 69.03 -20.17
C LEU A 10 -15.83 67.90 -20.13
N ALA A 11 -16.52 67.64 -21.24
CA ALA A 11 -17.48 66.53 -21.35
C ALA A 11 -16.84 65.20 -21.80
N PHE A 12 -15.62 65.24 -22.37
CA PHE A 12 -14.90 64.02 -22.79
C PHE A 12 -13.86 63.56 -21.76
N LEU A 13 -13.42 64.44 -20.84
CA LEU A 13 -12.51 64.07 -19.74
C LEU A 13 -13.25 63.66 -18.45
N LEU A 14 -14.58 63.82 -18.40
CA LEU A 14 -15.42 63.49 -17.24
C LEU A 14 -16.28 62.23 -17.43
N THR A 15 -16.02 61.45 -18.49
CA THR A 15 -16.64 60.14 -18.78
C THR A 15 -15.67 58.96 -18.61
N LEU A 16 -14.49 59.19 -17.99
CA LEU A 16 -13.44 58.18 -17.77
C LEU A 16 -13.15 57.94 -16.28
N LEU A 17 -14.08 58.31 -15.40
CA LEU A 17 -14.08 57.99 -13.97
C LEU A 17 -15.49 57.53 -13.56
N LEU A 18 -16.08 56.62 -14.33
CA LEU A 18 -17.03 55.71 -13.72
C LEU A 18 -16.17 54.79 -12.86
N PRO A 19 -16.35 54.73 -11.52
CA PRO A 19 -15.88 53.57 -10.79
C PRO A 19 -16.52 52.40 -11.52
N GLU A 20 -15.71 51.48 -12.05
CA GLU A 20 -16.19 50.13 -12.29
C GLU A 20 -16.83 49.74 -10.96
N ALA A 21 -18.15 49.82 -10.90
CA ALA A 21 -18.92 49.08 -9.93
C ALA A 21 -18.53 47.66 -10.27
N GLY A 22 -17.47 47.17 -9.60
CA GLY A 22 -16.97 45.83 -9.75
C GLY A 22 -18.20 44.99 -9.55
N ILE A 23 -18.73 44.48 -10.66
CA ILE A 23 -19.75 43.45 -10.67
C ILE A 23 -19.11 42.41 -9.78
N GLY A 24 -19.59 42.30 -8.54
CA GLY A 24 -18.93 41.53 -7.50
C GLY A 24 -18.68 40.17 -8.09
N GLN A 25 -17.44 39.93 -8.49
CA GLN A 25 -17.05 38.73 -9.19
C GLN A 25 -17.34 37.67 -8.15
N ARG A 26 -18.41 36.91 -8.38
CA ARG A 26 -18.75 35.82 -7.48
C ARG A 26 -17.52 34.93 -7.54
N ASP A 27 -16.70 34.94 -6.49
CA ASP A 27 -15.64 33.96 -6.30
C ASP A 27 -16.31 32.60 -6.47
N SER A 28 -16.15 32.02 -7.66
CA SER A 28 -16.88 30.84 -8.10
C SER A 28 -15.87 29.71 -8.07
N PHE A 29 -16.14 28.71 -7.24
CA PHE A 29 -15.34 27.50 -7.16
C PHE A 29 -15.91 26.48 -8.13
N PHE A 30 -15.21 26.28 -9.25
CA PHE A 30 -15.58 25.34 -10.29
C PHE A 30 -14.99 23.97 -9.99
N VAL A 31 -15.76 22.93 -10.27
CA VAL A 31 -15.34 21.54 -10.14
C VAL A 31 -15.82 20.77 -11.36
N ILE A 32 -15.16 19.66 -11.69
CA ILE A 32 -15.61 18.77 -12.77
C ILE A 32 -16.36 17.61 -12.12
N LYS A 33 -17.68 17.53 -12.31
CA LYS A 33 -18.48 16.37 -11.91
C LYS A 33 -18.19 15.23 -12.89
N LEU A 34 -17.52 14.18 -12.42
CA LEU A 34 -17.21 13.00 -13.23
C LEU A 34 -18.45 12.12 -13.46
N GLY A 35 -19.26 11.95 -12.42
CA GLY A 35 -20.46 11.12 -12.49
C GLY A 35 -21.10 10.85 -11.13
N GLN A 36 -22.14 10.03 -11.16
CA GLN A 36 -22.80 9.47 -9.98
C GLN A 36 -22.52 7.97 -9.96
N VAL A 37 -22.04 7.45 -8.82
CA VAL A 37 -21.60 6.07 -8.69
C VAL A 37 -22.10 5.49 -7.38
N ASP A 38 -22.70 4.31 -7.46
CA ASP A 38 -23.06 3.52 -6.28
C ASP A 38 -21.78 2.93 -5.69
N LEU A 39 -21.48 3.28 -4.43
CA LEU A 39 -20.30 2.82 -3.69
C LEU A 39 -18.97 3.07 -4.43
N PRO A 40 -18.57 4.33 -4.58
CA PRO A 40 -17.39 4.69 -5.36
C PRO A 40 -16.10 4.13 -4.71
N VAL A 41 -15.29 3.44 -5.52
CA VAL A 41 -13.94 2.97 -5.12
C VAL A 41 -12.90 3.91 -5.71
N PHE A 42 -12.04 4.47 -4.86
CA PHE A 42 -11.07 5.50 -5.24
C PHE A 42 -10.20 5.12 -6.46
N ASP A 43 -9.67 3.89 -6.49
CA ASP A 43 -8.81 3.38 -7.57
C ASP A 43 -9.50 3.37 -8.95
N SER A 44 -10.84 3.31 -9.00
CA SER A 44 -11.59 3.41 -10.27
C SER A 44 -11.45 4.78 -10.94
N PHE A 45 -10.88 5.76 -10.22
CA PHE A 45 -10.66 7.12 -10.68
C PHE A 45 -9.17 7.50 -10.78
N ASP A 46 -8.25 6.53 -10.72
CA ASP A 46 -6.80 6.80 -10.76
C ASP A 46 -6.37 7.60 -12.00
N LEU A 47 -7.00 7.34 -13.15
CA LEU A 47 -6.74 8.05 -14.40
C LEU A 47 -7.03 9.56 -14.31
N TYR A 48 -7.87 9.99 -13.37
CA TYR A 48 -8.23 11.40 -13.18
C TYR A 48 -7.30 12.13 -12.20
N ARG A 49 -6.48 11.40 -11.42
CA ARG A 49 -5.61 11.99 -10.39
C ARG A 49 -4.51 12.89 -10.95
N ASN A 50 -4.10 12.63 -12.18
CA ASN A 50 -3.13 13.46 -12.92
C ASN A 50 -3.67 14.86 -13.24
N PHE A 51 -4.96 15.10 -13.02
CA PHE A 51 -5.66 16.33 -13.38
C PHE A 51 -6.18 17.10 -12.16
N GLY A 52 -6.11 16.51 -10.96
CA GLY A 52 -6.52 17.16 -9.73
C GLY A 52 -6.88 16.19 -8.60
N ILE A 53 -7.42 16.75 -7.52
CA ILE A 53 -7.95 15.97 -6.40
C ILE A 53 -9.28 15.34 -6.82
N VAL A 54 -9.38 14.01 -6.75
CA VAL A 54 -10.66 13.30 -6.89
C VAL A 54 -11.30 13.18 -5.52
N PHE A 55 -12.56 13.57 -5.39
CA PHE A 55 -13.28 13.54 -4.11
C PHE A 55 -14.75 13.19 -4.26
N GLU A 56 -15.30 12.65 -3.18
CA GLU A 56 -16.68 12.18 -3.07
C GLU A 56 -17.52 13.21 -2.33
N VAL A 57 -18.72 13.48 -2.85
CA VAL A 57 -19.80 14.08 -2.08
C VAL A 57 -20.88 13.03 -1.87
N PRO A 58 -20.97 12.45 -0.66
CA PRO A 58 -21.93 11.39 -0.38
C PRO A 58 -23.36 11.95 -0.38
N SER A 59 -24.30 11.15 -0.88
CA SER A 59 -25.74 11.39 -0.75
C SER A 59 -26.36 10.29 0.09
N LYS A 60 -27.39 10.61 0.88
CA LYS A 60 -28.04 9.64 1.79
C LYS A 60 -28.96 8.66 1.06
N ASP A 61 -29.60 9.13 0.00
CA ASP A 61 -30.67 8.41 -0.70
C ASP A 61 -30.40 8.26 -2.21
N GLU A 62 -29.24 8.74 -2.68
CA GLU A 62 -28.83 8.72 -4.08
C GLU A 62 -27.37 8.24 -4.20
N PRO A 63 -26.94 7.79 -5.39
CA PRO A 63 -25.54 7.46 -5.63
C PRO A 63 -24.62 8.66 -5.31
N SER A 64 -23.46 8.38 -4.75
CA SER A 64 -22.46 9.41 -4.44
C SER A 64 -22.02 10.13 -5.71
N THR A 65 -21.80 11.44 -5.60
CA THR A 65 -21.31 12.23 -6.73
C THR A 65 -19.81 12.40 -6.64
N ILE A 66 -19.11 12.05 -7.71
CA ILE A 66 -17.65 12.15 -7.78
C ILE A 66 -17.26 13.40 -8.53
N PHE A 67 -16.35 14.15 -7.93
CA PHE A 67 -15.82 15.38 -8.45
C PHE A 67 -14.31 15.28 -8.65
N LEU A 68 -13.83 16.10 -9.55
CA LEU A 68 -12.42 16.31 -9.82
C LEU A 68 -12.11 17.81 -9.68
N GLY A 69 -11.05 18.07 -8.92
CA GLY A 69 -10.36 19.33 -8.83
C GLY A 69 -11.04 20.38 -7.95
N GLY A 70 -10.71 21.63 -8.23
CA GLY A 70 -11.14 22.78 -7.45
C GLY A 70 -10.52 24.02 -8.04
N PHE A 71 -11.25 24.68 -8.94
CA PHE A 71 -10.73 25.71 -9.82
C PHE A 71 -11.35 27.06 -9.48
N THR A 72 -10.52 28.08 -9.34
CA THR A 72 -10.98 29.47 -9.17
C THR A 72 -11.44 30.09 -10.49
N GLU A 73 -11.05 29.50 -11.62
CA GLU A 73 -11.36 29.99 -12.95
C GLU A 73 -12.04 28.91 -13.80
N LYS A 74 -13.16 29.26 -14.43
CA LYS A 74 -13.89 28.36 -15.33
C LYS A 74 -13.03 27.94 -16.53
N ALA A 75 -12.19 28.84 -17.02
CA ALA A 75 -11.28 28.57 -18.13
C ALA A 75 -10.32 27.41 -17.79
N GLU A 76 -9.87 27.33 -16.54
CA GLU A 76 -9.02 26.22 -16.09
C GLU A 76 -9.78 24.89 -16.05
N ALA A 77 -10.97 24.90 -15.46
CA ALA A 77 -11.81 23.72 -15.44
C ALA A 77 -12.13 23.22 -16.87
N ASN A 78 -12.32 24.12 -17.84
CA ASN A 78 -12.48 23.78 -19.25
C ASN A 78 -11.23 23.10 -19.82
N ARG A 79 -10.04 23.67 -19.59
CA ARG A 79 -8.77 23.10 -20.05
C ARG A 79 -8.57 21.68 -19.52
N VAL A 80 -8.84 21.47 -18.24
CA VAL A 80 -8.73 20.14 -17.63
C VAL A 80 -9.78 19.19 -18.21
N LEU A 81 -11.04 19.63 -18.33
CA LEU A 81 -12.12 18.83 -18.92
C LEU A 81 -11.79 18.32 -20.33
N GLU A 82 -11.20 19.16 -21.18
CA GLU A 82 -10.80 18.82 -22.55
C GLU A 82 -9.69 17.76 -22.61
N GLN A 83 -8.89 17.62 -21.55
CA GLN A 83 -7.79 16.66 -21.48
C GLN A 83 -8.18 15.33 -20.83
N LEU A 84 -9.38 15.24 -20.22
CA LEU A 84 -9.79 14.02 -19.53
C LEU A 84 -9.95 12.85 -20.50
N PRO A 85 -9.50 11.65 -20.10
CA PRO A 85 -9.71 10.46 -20.92
C PRO A 85 -11.20 10.16 -21.07
N ASN A 86 -11.61 9.74 -22.26
CA ASN A 86 -12.96 9.24 -22.49
C ASN A 86 -13.20 7.98 -21.65
N HIS A 87 -14.29 7.97 -20.88
CA HIS A 87 -14.70 6.82 -20.08
C HIS A 87 -16.08 6.32 -20.52
N PRO A 88 -16.31 4.99 -20.59
CA PRO A 88 -17.55 4.44 -21.15
C PRO A 88 -18.83 4.86 -20.40
N THR A 89 -18.71 5.12 -19.10
CA THR A 89 -19.86 5.36 -18.20
C THR A 89 -19.81 6.70 -17.45
N LEU A 90 -18.72 7.46 -17.58
CA LEU A 90 -18.59 8.75 -16.91
C LEU A 90 -18.75 9.85 -17.95
N HIS A 91 -19.48 10.89 -17.58
CA HIS A 91 -19.76 12.03 -18.44
C HIS A 91 -19.31 13.31 -17.71
N PRO A 92 -17.99 13.59 -17.75
CA PRO A 92 -17.44 14.74 -17.05
C PRO A 92 -18.10 16.04 -17.50
N GLN A 93 -18.52 16.85 -16.53
CA GLN A 93 -19.13 18.16 -16.79
C GLN A 93 -18.71 19.17 -15.74
N ILE A 94 -18.45 20.41 -16.17
CA ILE A 94 -18.13 21.48 -15.24
C ILE A 94 -19.39 21.92 -14.52
N THR A 95 -19.29 21.97 -13.21
CA THR A 95 -20.30 22.55 -12.34
C THR A 95 -19.63 23.42 -11.30
N TYR A 96 -20.42 24.02 -10.42
CA TYR A 96 -19.96 24.79 -9.29
C TYR A 96 -20.64 24.27 -8.03
N LEU A 97 -19.93 24.30 -6.92
CA LEU A 97 -20.49 23.92 -5.63
C LEU A 97 -21.07 25.18 -4.96
N GLU A 98 -22.38 25.18 -4.70
CA GLU A 98 -23.05 26.30 -4.02
C GLU A 98 -22.86 26.20 -2.50
N PHE A 99 -22.03 27.08 -1.94
CA PHE A 99 -21.85 27.17 -0.50
C PHE A 99 -22.57 28.37 0.09
N LYS A 100 -23.36 28.13 1.15
CA LYS A 100 -24.27 29.12 1.73
C LYS A 100 -23.58 30.27 2.47
N ARG A 101 -22.29 30.16 2.83
CA ARG A 101 -21.54 31.19 3.57
C ARG A 101 -20.03 31.15 3.28
N LYS A 102 -19.46 32.30 2.89
CA LYS A 102 -18.01 32.54 2.75
C LYS A 102 -17.32 32.68 4.11
N LYS A 103 -17.31 31.63 4.91
CA LYS A 103 -16.64 31.68 6.22
C LYS A 103 -15.15 31.35 6.02
N PRO A 104 -14.22 32.16 6.56
CA PRO A 104 -12.83 31.79 6.55
C PRO A 104 -12.61 30.59 7.48
N MET A 105 -12.12 29.50 6.91
CA MET A 105 -11.64 28.33 7.61
C MET A 105 -10.19 28.56 8.05
N ARG A 106 -9.93 28.47 9.35
CA ARG A 106 -8.60 28.68 9.92
C ARG A 106 -7.90 27.34 10.02
N THR A 107 -6.78 27.21 9.33
CA THR A 107 -6.06 25.94 9.18
C THR A 107 -4.57 26.09 9.48
N VAL A 108 -3.88 24.98 9.58
CA VAL A 108 -2.42 24.92 9.61
C VAL A 108 -1.96 24.25 8.33
N HIS A 109 -1.13 24.93 7.56
CA HIS A 109 -0.56 24.39 6.34
C HIS A 109 0.51 23.34 6.68
N LEU A 110 0.45 22.18 6.01
CA LEU A 110 1.35 21.05 6.26
C LEU A 110 2.33 20.84 5.09
N ALA A 111 1.82 20.80 3.85
CA ALA A 111 2.63 20.47 2.69
C ALA A 111 2.03 20.98 1.36
N LEU A 112 2.87 21.02 0.32
CA LEU A 112 2.51 21.31 -1.07
C LEU A 112 2.94 20.15 -1.96
N PHE A 113 2.10 19.80 -2.92
CA PHE A 113 2.33 18.76 -3.92
C PHE A 113 1.96 19.31 -5.30
N GLU A 114 2.66 18.88 -6.34
CA GLU A 114 2.19 19.10 -7.71
C GLU A 114 0.98 18.19 -7.99
N VAL A 115 0.02 18.67 -8.76
CA VAL A 115 -1.12 17.86 -9.22
C VAL A 115 -0.61 16.59 -9.92
N GLY A 116 -1.23 15.45 -9.63
CA GLY A 116 -0.78 14.13 -10.10
C GLY A 116 0.26 13.45 -9.22
N THR A 117 0.90 14.17 -8.29
CA THR A 117 1.81 13.55 -7.32
C THR A 117 1.02 12.68 -6.35
N PRO A 118 1.35 11.38 -6.17
CA PRO A 118 0.75 10.56 -5.13
C PRO A 118 0.98 11.17 -3.74
N ILE A 119 -0.10 11.32 -2.96
CA ILE A 119 -0.06 11.89 -1.60
C ILE A 119 -0.26 10.75 -0.60
N ASP A 120 0.70 10.56 0.30
CA ASP A 120 0.54 9.67 1.46
C ASP A 120 -0.31 10.37 2.53
N TRP A 121 -1.62 10.13 2.50
CA TRP A 121 -2.57 10.74 3.43
C TRP A 121 -2.39 10.27 4.88
N LYS A 122 -1.84 9.07 5.10
CA LYS A 122 -1.70 8.48 6.43
C LYS A 122 -0.80 9.32 7.32
N GLY A 123 0.33 9.81 6.78
CA GLY A 123 1.23 10.71 7.49
C GLY A 123 0.53 11.99 7.98
N PHE A 124 -0.43 12.51 7.21
CA PHE A 124 -1.17 13.71 7.57
C PHE A 124 -2.25 13.47 8.62
N PHE A 125 -2.72 12.24 8.84
CA PHE A 125 -3.71 11.95 9.89
C PHE A 125 -3.09 11.84 11.29
N GLN A 126 -1.79 11.56 11.39
CA GLN A 126 -1.07 11.42 12.67
C GLN A 126 -1.12 12.70 13.52
N GLN A 127 -1.31 13.86 12.90
CA GLN A 127 -1.41 15.11 13.65
C GLN A 127 -2.69 15.28 14.49
N GLY A 128 -3.72 14.44 14.28
CA GLY A 128 -4.90 14.38 15.16
C GLY A 128 -5.99 15.43 14.92
N PHE A 129 -5.82 16.33 13.95
CA PHE A 129 -6.86 17.25 13.47
C PHE A 129 -7.42 16.77 12.11
N PRO A 130 -8.64 17.20 11.72
CA PRO A 130 -9.17 16.90 10.39
C PRO A 130 -8.24 17.44 9.29
N VAL A 131 -8.02 16.64 8.24
CA VAL A 131 -7.15 16.99 7.11
C VAL A 131 -8.00 17.43 5.92
N PHE A 132 -7.50 18.43 5.21
CA PHE A 132 -8.14 18.97 4.02
C PHE A 132 -7.09 19.19 2.92
N ALA A 133 -7.54 19.11 1.68
CA ALA A 133 -6.77 19.49 0.52
C ALA A 133 -7.43 20.66 -0.20
N ILE A 134 -6.59 21.54 -0.73
CA ILE A 134 -7.00 22.71 -1.50
C ILE A 134 -6.19 22.70 -2.78
N GLN A 135 -6.86 22.66 -3.92
CA GLN A 135 -6.19 22.78 -5.22
C GLN A 135 -6.11 24.26 -5.61
N GLU A 136 -4.90 24.74 -5.84
CA GLU A 136 -4.59 26.07 -6.36
C GLU A 136 -3.79 25.87 -7.67
N ASN A 137 -4.48 25.87 -8.80
CA ASN A 137 -3.90 25.54 -10.12
C ASN A 137 -3.27 24.14 -10.14
N ASP A 138 -1.99 24.05 -10.48
CA ASP A 138 -1.20 22.81 -10.59
C ASP A 138 -0.64 22.34 -9.23
N VAL A 139 -1.08 22.94 -8.12
CA VAL A 139 -0.58 22.62 -6.78
C VAL A 139 -1.72 22.19 -5.86
N ILE A 140 -1.52 21.06 -5.18
CA ILE A 140 -2.35 20.57 -4.08
C ILE A 140 -1.72 20.98 -2.76
N ARG A 141 -2.47 21.73 -1.97
CA ARG A 141 -2.09 22.16 -0.64
C ARG A 141 -2.78 21.31 0.40
N VAL A 142 -1.99 20.66 1.26
CA VAL A 142 -2.51 19.91 2.41
C VAL A 142 -2.49 20.79 3.65
N VAL A 143 -3.63 20.82 4.35
CA VAL A 143 -3.83 21.61 5.56
C VAL A 143 -4.54 20.79 6.64
N ALA A 144 -4.37 21.15 7.90
CA ALA A 144 -5.03 20.53 9.03
C ALA A 144 -5.82 21.52 9.89
N GLY A 145 -6.91 21.01 10.47
CA GLY A 145 -7.77 21.67 11.43
C GLY A 145 -8.80 22.63 10.82
N ASP A 146 -9.97 22.69 11.47
CA ASP A 146 -10.95 23.77 11.33
C ASP A 146 -11.01 24.53 12.68
N PHE A 147 -10.03 25.40 12.89
CA PHE A 147 -9.85 26.04 14.19
C PHE A 147 -10.85 27.18 14.39
N LYS A 148 -11.68 27.07 15.43
CA LYS A 148 -12.73 28.06 15.74
C LYS A 148 -12.23 29.51 15.87
N ASN A 149 -10.98 29.73 16.30
CA ASN A 149 -10.39 31.05 16.45
C ASN A 149 -8.85 31.01 16.35
N ALA A 150 -8.23 32.19 16.24
CA ALA A 150 -6.78 32.34 16.09
C ALA A 150 -5.97 31.79 17.27
N ARG A 151 -6.51 31.80 18.50
CA ARG A 151 -5.84 31.23 19.67
C ARG A 151 -5.74 29.71 19.55
N ARG A 152 -6.84 29.03 19.20
CA ARG A 152 -6.84 27.57 18.97
C ARG A 152 -5.98 27.17 17.77
N GLN A 153 -5.97 27.99 16.72
CA GLN A 153 -5.11 27.77 15.55
C GLN A 153 -3.61 27.84 15.91
N ARG A 154 -3.20 28.78 16.76
CA ARG A 154 -1.80 28.85 17.24
C ARG A 154 -1.43 27.65 18.11
N ASN A 155 -2.30 27.25 19.03
CA ASN A 155 -2.04 26.05 19.85
C ASN A 155 -1.94 24.80 18.96
N GLY A 156 -2.87 24.62 18.03
CA GLY A 156 -2.82 23.50 17.08
C GLY A 156 -1.59 23.52 16.19
N LEU A 157 -1.05 24.70 15.83
CA LEU A 157 0.21 24.80 15.11
C LEU A 157 1.39 24.22 15.92
N GLU A 158 1.48 24.54 17.21
CA GLU A 158 2.54 24.01 18.07
C GLU A 158 2.40 22.48 18.22
N GLU A 159 1.19 21.98 18.49
CA GLU A 159 0.89 20.53 18.55
C GLU A 159 1.26 19.81 17.23
N ILE A 160 0.96 20.42 16.08
CA ILE A 160 1.32 19.90 14.76
C ILE A 160 2.83 19.87 14.55
N LYS A 161 3.56 20.90 14.99
CA LYS A 161 5.03 20.96 14.89
C LYS A 161 5.70 19.92 15.79
N GLU A 162 5.20 19.71 17.00
CA GLU A 162 5.67 18.66 17.92
C GLU A 162 5.55 17.27 17.30
N LYS A 163 4.54 17.07 16.44
CA LYS A 163 4.32 15.82 15.68
C LYS A 163 5.13 15.74 14.38
N GLY A 164 6.16 16.58 14.21
CA GLY A 164 7.13 16.46 13.12
C GLY A 164 6.89 17.40 11.93
N PHE A 165 5.78 18.15 11.89
CA PHE A 165 5.52 19.14 10.83
C PHE A 165 6.22 20.48 11.12
N VAL A 166 7.53 20.46 11.30
CA VAL A 166 8.33 21.62 11.78
C VAL A 166 8.21 22.87 10.90
N LYS A 167 7.91 22.71 9.61
CA LYS A 167 7.70 23.80 8.65
C LYS A 167 6.25 24.29 8.57
N ALA A 168 5.35 23.74 9.38
CA ALA A 168 3.96 24.14 9.38
C ALA A 168 3.80 25.61 9.77
N TYR A 169 2.77 26.25 9.23
CA TYR A 169 2.39 27.62 9.56
C TYR A 169 0.88 27.83 9.45
N THR A 170 0.34 28.81 10.17
CA THR A 170 -1.09 29.12 10.10
C THR A 170 -1.46 29.76 8.77
N LYS A 171 -2.53 29.30 8.11
CA LYS A 171 -3.13 29.97 6.95
C LYS A 171 -4.65 29.91 7.05
N SER A 172 -5.36 30.77 6.34
CA SER A 172 -6.83 30.73 6.30
C SER A 172 -7.29 30.72 4.85
N PHE A 173 -8.37 29.98 4.60
CA PHE A 173 -8.93 29.78 3.27
C PHE A 173 -10.45 29.94 3.34
N PRO A 174 -11.10 30.28 2.21
CA PRO A 174 -12.53 30.09 2.09
C PRO A 174 -12.87 28.60 2.32
N GLU A 175 -13.83 28.32 3.19
CA GLU A 175 -14.25 26.94 3.53
C GLU A 175 -14.67 26.16 2.28
N GLU A 176 -15.25 26.84 1.29
CA GLU A 176 -15.67 26.29 0.00
C GLU A 176 -14.54 25.68 -0.84
N MET A 177 -13.29 26.06 -0.60
CA MET A 177 -12.13 25.53 -1.34
C MET A 177 -11.52 24.29 -0.67
N ALA A 178 -11.91 24.00 0.58
CA ALA A 178 -11.31 22.95 1.38
C ALA A 178 -12.06 21.63 1.16
N ILE A 179 -11.44 20.72 0.42
CA ILE A 179 -11.90 19.35 0.26
C ILE A 179 -11.46 18.57 1.49
N LYS A 180 -12.41 18.12 2.30
CA LYS A 180 -12.11 17.27 3.46
C LYS A 180 -11.63 15.92 2.96
N ILE A 181 -10.49 15.46 3.46
CA ILE A 181 -9.94 14.15 3.11
C ILE A 181 -10.56 13.12 4.03
N GLY A 182 -11.45 12.29 3.48
CA GLY A 182 -12.11 11.18 4.15
C GLY A 182 -11.63 9.81 3.67
N LYS A 183 -12.43 8.78 3.94
CA LYS A 183 -12.13 7.39 3.53
C LYS A 183 -11.93 7.28 2.02
N PHE A 184 -12.79 7.89 1.21
CA PHE A 184 -12.69 7.84 -0.24
C PHE A 184 -11.42 8.53 -0.75
N GLU A 185 -11.20 9.81 -0.43
CA GLU A 185 -10.07 10.60 -0.96
C GLU A 185 -8.71 10.03 -0.55
N SER A 186 -8.69 9.35 0.60
CA SER A 186 -7.48 8.73 1.14
C SER A 186 -7.24 7.29 0.68
N GLY A 187 -8.11 6.72 -0.16
CA GLY A 187 -8.02 5.30 -0.54
C GLY A 187 -8.10 4.36 0.67
N ASN A 188 -8.98 4.68 1.64
CA ASN A 188 -9.15 4.01 2.94
C ASN A 188 -8.00 4.16 3.95
N SER A 189 -7.04 5.05 3.72
CA SER A 189 -5.92 5.28 4.66
C SER A 189 -6.34 5.88 6.02
N GLN A 190 -7.61 6.27 6.19
CA GLN A 190 -8.17 6.76 7.46
C GLN A 190 -8.60 5.62 8.42
N GLU A 191 -8.65 4.37 7.96
CA GLU A 191 -9.12 3.23 8.77
C GLU A 191 -8.09 2.91 9.88
N GLY A 192 -8.42 3.27 11.12
CA GLY A 192 -7.52 3.21 12.28
C GLY A 192 -7.44 4.51 13.09
N TYR A 193 -7.96 5.63 12.56
CA TYR A 193 -8.00 6.91 13.29
C TYR A 193 -9.41 7.52 13.25
N LEU A 194 -10.08 7.41 14.40
CA LEU A 194 -11.33 8.08 14.83
C LEU A 194 -12.66 7.46 14.34
N GLU A 195 -13.13 6.45 15.08
CA GLU A 195 -14.48 6.53 15.65
C GLU A 195 -14.34 6.53 17.18
N GLU A 196 -15.22 7.28 17.85
CA GLU A 196 -15.33 7.45 19.30
C GLU A 196 -14.43 8.51 19.97
N SER A 197 -14.99 9.73 20.10
CA SER A 197 -15.33 10.27 21.43
C SER A 197 -15.69 11.75 21.33
N LEU A 198 -17.00 12.01 21.31
CA LEU A 198 -17.56 13.15 22.01
C LEU A 198 -17.23 12.97 23.49
N LEU A 199 -16.39 13.81 24.11
CA LEU A 199 -16.53 14.04 25.55
C LEU A 199 -16.26 15.49 25.97
N PRO A 200 -17.02 16.01 26.96
CA PRO A 200 -16.77 17.27 27.64
C PRO A 200 -15.65 17.14 28.70
N GLN A 201 -15.28 18.31 29.22
CA GLN A 201 -14.15 18.59 30.12
C GLN A 201 -14.23 17.90 31.50
N VAL A 202 -13.08 17.72 32.17
CA VAL A 202 -12.71 18.32 33.49
C VAL A 202 -11.35 17.80 34.01
N GLU A 203 -10.50 18.76 34.39
CA GLU A 203 -9.45 18.87 35.45
C GLU A 203 -8.36 17.80 35.73
N GLU A 204 -7.14 18.14 35.31
CA GLU A 204 -5.93 18.47 36.12
C GLU A 204 -5.61 17.73 37.45
N SER A 205 -4.46 17.03 37.47
CA SER A 205 -3.42 17.15 38.53
C SER A 205 -2.07 16.50 38.15
N THR A 206 -1.10 17.36 37.83
CA THR A 206 0.34 17.44 38.24
C THR A 206 1.29 16.23 38.35
N GLU A 207 2.46 16.42 37.68
CA GLU A 207 3.86 16.07 38.04
C GLU A 207 4.25 14.59 38.19
N SER A 208 5.41 14.08 37.78
CA SER A 208 6.62 14.52 37.06
C SER A 208 7.36 13.22 36.68
N GLU A 209 8.01 13.11 35.53
CA GLU A 209 9.48 12.96 35.49
C GLU A 209 9.98 13.07 34.04
N GLN A 210 10.96 13.95 33.86
CA GLN A 210 11.74 14.13 32.65
C GLN A 210 12.76 13.00 32.51
N HIS A 211 12.98 12.47 31.30
CA HIS A 211 14.34 12.28 30.77
C HIS A 211 14.36 11.96 29.26
N ALA A 212 15.28 12.66 28.59
CA ALA A 212 15.99 12.33 27.35
C ALA A 212 15.27 12.45 25.99
N VAL A 213 15.49 13.64 25.42
CA VAL A 213 15.45 14.05 24.00
C VAL A 213 16.30 13.12 23.11
N GLY A 214 15.83 12.84 21.89
CA GLY A 214 16.74 12.49 20.79
C GLY A 214 16.13 11.67 19.65
N SER A 215 15.61 12.37 18.64
CA SER A 215 15.60 12.00 17.21
C SER A 215 15.03 10.64 16.78
N ARG A 216 13.78 10.63 16.32
CA ARG A 216 13.23 9.60 15.42
C ARG A 216 12.44 10.25 14.27
N LEU A 217 13.02 10.21 13.08
CA LEU A 217 12.46 10.41 11.74
C LEU A 217 13.24 9.38 10.90
N ILE A 218 12.72 8.50 10.05
CA ILE A 218 11.44 8.31 9.37
C ILE A 218 11.31 6.79 9.17
N MET A 219 10.19 6.17 9.54
CA MET A 219 9.79 4.88 8.97
C MET A 219 8.45 5.05 8.27
N LEU A 220 8.44 4.71 6.98
CA LEU A 220 7.25 4.56 6.16
C LEU A 220 6.30 3.59 6.85
N SER A 221 5.11 4.07 7.18
CA SER A 221 4.15 3.32 8.00
C SER A 221 3.46 2.21 7.20
N ALA A 222 4.07 1.04 7.14
CA ALA A 222 3.30 -0.18 7.34
C ALA A 222 2.56 -0.07 8.69
N SER A 223 1.38 -0.66 8.83
CA SER A 223 0.73 -0.69 10.15
C SER A 223 1.69 -1.32 11.17
N ASP A 224 1.64 -0.89 12.43
CA ASP A 224 2.56 -1.39 13.47
C ASP A 224 2.42 -2.92 13.70
N ASP A 225 1.35 -3.54 13.21
CA ASP A 225 1.18 -5.01 13.17
C ASP A 225 1.84 -5.68 11.94
N LEU A 226 2.02 -4.96 10.81
CA LEU A 226 2.57 -5.49 9.55
C LEU A 226 4.08 -5.25 9.42
N TYR A 227 4.70 -4.38 10.23
CA TYR A 227 6.17 -4.18 10.25
C TYR A 227 6.74 -4.50 11.62
N PRO A 228 7.00 -5.79 11.90
CA PRO A 228 7.36 -6.23 13.23
C PRO A 228 8.72 -5.65 13.64
N PRO A 229 8.88 -5.18 14.89
CA PRO A 229 10.20 -4.84 15.40
C PRO A 229 11.09 -6.09 15.43
N ILE A 230 12.38 -5.93 15.16
CA ILE A 230 13.33 -7.02 15.33
C ILE A 230 13.54 -7.23 16.83
N SER A 231 13.37 -8.46 17.31
CA SER A 231 13.40 -8.76 18.74
C SER A 231 14.79 -8.52 19.32
N SER A 232 14.92 -7.53 20.21
CA SER A 232 16.20 -7.04 20.71
C SER A 232 16.84 -7.86 21.85
N GLY A 233 16.46 -9.13 21.99
CA GLY A 233 16.73 -9.90 23.21
C GLY A 233 17.56 -11.16 23.04
N LYS A 234 17.94 -11.56 21.82
CA LYS A 234 18.61 -12.84 21.57
C LYS A 234 19.87 -12.67 20.73
N TYR A 235 20.90 -13.44 21.10
CA TYR A 235 22.14 -13.56 20.34
C TYR A 235 21.93 -14.47 19.12
N SER A 236 22.42 -14.05 17.96
CA SER A 236 22.42 -14.82 16.72
C SER A 236 23.65 -14.52 15.85
N ASP A 237 24.06 -15.50 15.04
CA ASP A 237 25.19 -15.33 14.11
C ASP A 237 24.79 -14.40 12.95
N GLU A 238 23.52 -14.43 12.54
CA GLU A 238 22.90 -13.56 11.55
C GLU A 238 23.01 -12.08 11.95
N THR A 239 22.77 -11.78 13.22
CA THR A 239 22.96 -10.42 13.75
C THR A 239 24.44 -10.05 13.73
N ARG A 240 25.33 -10.99 14.08
CA ARG A 240 26.77 -10.74 14.06
C ARG A 240 27.27 -10.45 12.64
N PHE A 241 26.75 -11.13 11.63
CA PHE A 241 27.06 -10.86 10.24
C PHE A 241 26.59 -9.48 9.80
N LEU A 242 25.37 -9.07 10.17
CA LEU A 242 24.89 -7.72 9.90
C LEU A 242 25.75 -6.65 10.59
N GLN A 243 26.06 -6.83 11.88
CA GLN A 243 26.93 -5.93 12.64
C GLN A 243 28.32 -5.81 11.99
N ALA A 244 28.89 -6.93 11.54
CA ALA A 244 30.21 -6.95 10.90
C ALA A 244 30.23 -6.16 9.57
N GLU A 245 29.17 -6.29 8.76
CA GLU A 245 29.04 -5.53 7.51
C GLU A 245 28.83 -4.03 7.82
N LEU A 246 27.95 -3.68 8.76
CA LEU A 246 27.73 -2.29 9.20
C LEU A 246 29.01 -1.66 9.81
N GLN A 247 29.82 -2.45 10.50
CA GLN A 247 31.10 -2.01 11.05
C GLN A 247 32.12 -1.75 9.95
N THR A 248 32.20 -2.63 8.95
CA THR A 248 33.05 -2.44 7.77
C THR A 248 32.67 -1.17 7.00
N LEU A 249 31.38 -0.86 6.96
CA LEU A 249 30.83 0.36 6.36
C LEU A 249 31.02 1.63 7.22
N GLY A 250 31.44 1.48 8.47
CA GLY A 250 31.67 2.60 9.40
C GLY A 250 30.43 3.11 10.13
N TYR A 251 29.30 2.40 10.07
CA TYR A 251 28.05 2.78 10.76
C TYR A 251 27.88 2.10 12.12
N PHE A 252 28.63 1.03 12.40
CA PHE A 252 28.58 0.30 13.68
C PHE A 252 29.97 0.27 14.35
N SER A 253 30.07 0.76 15.58
CA SER A 253 31.35 0.87 16.31
C SER A 253 31.49 -0.06 17.51
N ASP A 254 30.42 -0.75 17.90
CA ASP A 254 30.39 -1.58 19.10
C ASP A 254 30.88 -3.02 18.83
N SER A 255 30.83 -3.86 19.87
CA SER A 255 31.20 -5.28 19.77
C SER A 255 30.24 -6.06 18.87
N LEU A 256 30.78 -6.96 18.06
CA LEU A 256 30.05 -7.93 17.24
C LEU A 256 29.49 -9.07 18.11
N ASP A 257 28.65 -8.71 19.07
CA ASP A 257 28.11 -9.63 20.07
C ASP A 257 27.02 -10.55 19.49
N GLY A 258 26.38 -10.14 18.40
CA GLY A 258 25.24 -10.83 17.79
C GLY A 258 23.90 -10.47 18.43
N LEU A 259 23.81 -9.38 19.21
CA LEU A 259 22.56 -8.89 19.79
C LEU A 259 21.97 -7.75 18.94
N TYR A 260 20.70 -7.89 18.53
CA TYR A 260 20.01 -6.84 17.78
C TYR A 260 19.48 -5.76 18.73
N ASN A 261 20.39 -5.04 19.37
CA ASN A 261 20.05 -3.95 20.28
C ASN A 261 19.79 -2.64 19.52
N ARG A 262 19.49 -1.58 20.27
CA ARG A 262 19.27 -0.24 19.73
C ARG A 262 20.46 0.27 18.92
N GLN A 263 21.68 -0.10 19.28
CA GLN A 263 22.88 0.32 18.55
C GLN A 263 22.97 -0.33 17.17
N THR A 264 22.64 -1.62 17.07
CA THR A 264 22.53 -2.32 15.78
C THR A 264 21.43 -1.70 14.92
N GLU A 265 20.25 -1.41 15.51
CA GLU A 265 19.14 -0.74 14.83
C GLU A 265 19.54 0.65 14.33
N ASP A 266 20.12 1.49 15.19
CA ASP A 266 20.54 2.85 14.87
C ASP A 266 21.63 2.86 13.78
N ALA A 267 22.57 1.91 13.81
CA ALA A 267 23.59 1.76 12.77
C ALA A 267 22.97 1.39 11.41
N TYR A 268 22.02 0.46 11.39
CA TYR A 268 21.28 0.11 10.18
C TYR A 268 20.50 1.32 9.65
N LEU A 269 19.77 2.02 10.52
CA LEU A 269 19.00 3.22 10.12
C LEU A 269 19.90 4.32 9.56
N GLN A 270 21.06 4.58 10.18
CA GLN A 270 22.03 5.54 9.65
C GLN A 270 22.57 5.12 8.29
N TYR A 271 22.92 3.84 8.12
CA TYR A 271 23.38 3.29 6.85
C TYR A 271 22.32 3.49 5.75
N THR A 272 21.07 3.09 5.99
CA THR A 272 20.00 3.20 5.00
C THR A 272 19.64 4.64 4.62
N ALA A 273 19.89 5.59 5.52
CA ALA A 273 19.64 7.01 5.26
C ALA A 273 20.78 7.71 4.49
N GLN A 274 22.00 7.17 4.52
CA GLN A 274 23.20 7.87 4.05
C GLN A 274 23.91 7.17 2.89
N ASP A 275 23.83 5.84 2.81
CA ASP A 275 24.54 5.09 1.77
C ASP A 275 23.91 5.30 0.38
N PRO A 276 24.66 5.85 -0.61
CA PRO A 276 24.10 6.16 -1.92
C PRO A 276 23.62 4.91 -2.68
N GLN A 277 24.27 3.77 -2.47
CA GLN A 277 23.92 2.53 -3.17
C GLN A 277 22.63 1.95 -2.58
N TRP A 278 22.46 2.00 -1.26
CA TRP A 278 21.17 1.67 -0.62
C TRP A 278 20.05 2.58 -1.14
N LEU A 279 20.26 3.91 -1.11
CA LEU A 279 19.25 4.88 -1.57
C LEU A 279 18.83 4.64 -3.03
N LYS A 280 19.79 4.34 -3.92
CA LYS A 280 19.51 3.92 -5.31
C LYS A 280 18.49 2.78 -5.33
N TYR A 281 18.77 1.67 -4.65
CA TYR A 281 17.93 0.48 -4.70
C TYR A 281 16.60 0.65 -3.96
N SER A 282 16.56 1.44 -2.89
CA SER A 282 15.31 1.82 -2.21
C SER A 282 14.36 2.56 -3.17
N ILE A 283 14.88 3.53 -3.94
CA ILE A 283 14.10 4.24 -4.96
C ILE A 283 13.65 3.28 -6.07
N LEU A 284 14.56 2.44 -6.60
CA LEU A 284 14.23 1.46 -7.64
C LEU A 284 13.19 0.45 -7.16
N GLY A 285 13.28 -0.02 -5.93
CA GLY A 285 12.33 -0.96 -5.32
C GLY A 285 10.93 -0.37 -5.28
N ASN A 286 10.80 0.89 -4.85
CA ASN A 286 9.52 1.59 -4.86
C ASN A 286 8.96 1.76 -6.28
N HIS A 287 9.79 2.15 -7.24
CA HIS A 287 9.34 2.40 -8.62
C HIS A 287 9.03 1.12 -9.41
N TRP A 288 9.83 0.06 -9.27
CA TRP A 288 9.67 -1.18 -10.02
C TRP A 288 8.55 -2.08 -9.50
N LEU A 289 8.23 -2.00 -8.21
CA LEU A 289 7.17 -2.82 -7.60
C LEU A 289 5.79 -2.15 -7.68
N GLN A 290 5.70 -0.84 -7.89
CA GLN A 290 4.45 -0.11 -8.12
C GLN A 290 3.89 -0.29 -9.55
N ASN A 291 4.70 -0.69 -10.53
CA ASN A 291 4.32 -0.71 -11.96
C ASN A 291 3.72 -2.03 -12.49
N LYS A 292 3.12 -2.88 -11.63
CA LYS A 292 2.38 -4.05 -12.11
C LYS A 292 0.97 -3.66 -12.53
N ILE A 293 0.83 -3.26 -13.79
CA ILE A 293 -0.46 -3.22 -14.49
C ILE A 293 -1.01 -4.65 -14.49
N TYR A 294 -1.99 -4.95 -13.65
CA TYR A 294 -2.65 -6.26 -13.62
C TYR A 294 -3.62 -6.37 -14.81
N PRO A 295 -3.39 -7.26 -15.80
CA PRO A 295 -4.25 -7.38 -16.96
C PRO A 295 -5.46 -8.28 -16.66
N VAL A 296 -6.68 -7.75 -16.75
CA VAL A 296 -8.02 -8.43 -16.75
C VAL A 296 -8.35 -9.33 -15.54
N GLY A 297 -7.37 -9.85 -14.83
CA GLY A 297 -7.50 -10.47 -13.52
C GLY A 297 -7.95 -9.48 -12.45
N SER A 298 -7.89 -8.16 -12.65
CA SER A 298 -8.19 -7.18 -11.59
C SER A 298 -9.61 -7.29 -11.04
N LEU A 299 -10.66 -7.34 -11.86
CA LEU A 299 -12.03 -7.36 -11.32
C LEU A 299 -12.36 -8.70 -10.64
N THR A 300 -12.04 -9.81 -11.30
CA THR A 300 -12.32 -11.15 -10.76
C THR A 300 -11.42 -11.49 -9.58
N GLN A 301 -10.12 -11.14 -9.64
CA GLN A 301 -9.21 -11.28 -8.50
C GLN A 301 -9.70 -10.42 -7.35
N ASN A 302 -9.98 -9.13 -7.56
CA ASN A 302 -10.45 -8.25 -6.47
C ASN A 302 -11.71 -8.81 -5.81
N ALA A 303 -12.66 -9.31 -6.61
CA ALA A 303 -13.86 -9.97 -6.08
C ALA A 303 -13.53 -11.23 -5.26
N ILE A 304 -12.57 -12.05 -5.70
CA ILE A 304 -12.03 -13.19 -4.95
C ILE A 304 -11.36 -12.74 -3.64
N SER A 305 -10.52 -11.70 -3.68
CA SER A 305 -9.82 -11.12 -2.52
C SER A 305 -10.80 -10.59 -1.47
N MET A 306 -11.81 -9.83 -1.90
CA MET A 306 -12.75 -9.20 -0.98
C MET A 306 -13.85 -10.14 -0.48
N MET A 307 -14.06 -11.31 -1.11
CA MET A 307 -15.12 -12.25 -0.72
C MET A 307 -15.10 -12.63 0.77
N GLY A 308 -13.91 -12.70 1.38
CA GLY A 308 -13.77 -12.98 2.81
C GLY A 308 -14.40 -11.92 3.71
N ALA A 309 -14.33 -10.65 3.34
CA ALA A 309 -14.81 -9.52 4.15
C ALA A 309 -16.13 -8.93 3.64
N GLN A 310 -16.33 -8.91 2.33
CA GLN A 310 -17.39 -8.20 1.62
C GLN A 310 -18.07 -9.10 0.57
N PRO A 311 -18.71 -10.20 0.99
CA PRO A 311 -19.35 -11.13 0.06
C PRO A 311 -20.50 -10.50 -0.74
N ASP A 312 -21.19 -9.51 -0.18
CA ASP A 312 -22.32 -8.82 -0.85
C ASP A 312 -21.87 -8.04 -2.09
N ILE A 313 -20.61 -7.62 -2.14
CA ILE A 313 -19.99 -6.95 -3.30
C ILE A 313 -19.36 -7.99 -4.23
N ALA A 314 -18.63 -8.97 -3.67
CA ALA A 314 -17.92 -9.98 -4.45
C ALA A 314 -18.86 -10.89 -5.27
N VAL A 315 -19.96 -11.35 -4.66
CA VAL A 315 -20.83 -12.37 -5.26
C VAL A 315 -21.48 -11.89 -6.56
N PRO A 316 -22.08 -10.69 -6.65
CA PRO A 316 -22.62 -10.18 -7.91
C PRO A 316 -21.57 -10.12 -9.04
N ILE A 317 -20.34 -9.68 -8.72
CA ILE A 317 -19.24 -9.58 -9.68
C ILE A 317 -18.87 -10.97 -10.21
N LEU A 318 -18.65 -11.94 -9.32
CA LEU A 318 -18.30 -13.31 -9.73
C LEU A 318 -19.44 -14.00 -10.48
N ASN A 319 -20.69 -13.76 -10.08
CA ASN A 319 -21.86 -14.32 -10.75
C ASN A 319 -22.03 -13.78 -12.19
N SER A 320 -21.60 -12.55 -12.46
CA SER A 320 -21.57 -11.98 -13.81
C SER A 320 -20.39 -12.47 -14.68
N THR A 321 -19.41 -13.17 -14.08
CA THR A 321 -18.17 -13.56 -14.74
C THR A 321 -18.20 -15.02 -15.16
N ASN A 322 -18.20 -15.28 -16.48
CA ASN A 322 -18.14 -16.64 -17.03
C ASN A 322 -16.70 -17.17 -17.12
N HIS A 323 -16.02 -17.29 -15.97
CA HIS A 323 -14.67 -17.82 -15.86
C HIS A 323 -14.61 -18.95 -14.81
N PRO A 324 -13.87 -20.06 -15.03
CA PRO A 324 -13.81 -21.15 -14.05
C PRO A 324 -13.37 -20.75 -12.64
N MET A 325 -12.46 -19.77 -12.51
CA MET A 325 -12.12 -19.19 -11.20
C MET A 325 -13.34 -18.58 -10.50
N ALA A 326 -14.09 -17.73 -11.19
CA ALA A 326 -15.25 -17.05 -10.61
C ALA A 326 -16.35 -18.04 -10.22
N ILE A 327 -16.63 -19.03 -11.08
CA ILE A 327 -17.58 -20.10 -10.80
C ILE A 327 -17.11 -20.91 -9.58
N GLY A 328 -15.82 -21.24 -9.51
CA GLY A 328 -15.22 -21.97 -8.41
C GLY A 328 -15.43 -21.29 -7.06
N TYR A 329 -15.06 -20.01 -6.96
CA TYR A 329 -15.24 -19.22 -5.73
C TYR A 329 -16.72 -18.98 -5.39
N LEU A 330 -17.59 -18.83 -6.39
CA LEU A 330 -19.03 -18.74 -6.16
C LEU A 330 -19.60 -20.04 -5.57
N GLN A 331 -19.17 -21.21 -6.07
CA GLN A 331 -19.61 -22.49 -5.49
C GLN A 331 -19.03 -22.72 -4.10
N PHE A 332 -17.77 -22.31 -3.86
CA PHE A 332 -17.20 -22.32 -2.52
C PHE A 332 -18.02 -21.46 -1.55
N TYR A 333 -18.40 -20.25 -1.94
CA TYR A 333 -19.26 -19.38 -1.13
C TYR A 333 -20.64 -20.01 -0.87
N LYS A 334 -21.28 -20.58 -1.90
CA LYS A 334 -22.57 -21.28 -1.75
C LYS A 334 -22.45 -22.47 -0.81
N PHE A 335 -21.38 -23.27 -0.95
CA PHE A 335 -21.09 -24.37 -0.04
C PHE A 335 -21.02 -23.89 1.43
N LEU A 336 -20.35 -22.77 1.69
CA LEU A 336 -20.26 -22.20 3.04
C LEU A 336 -21.61 -21.73 3.60
N LYS A 337 -22.54 -21.28 2.74
CA LYS A 337 -23.85 -20.75 3.16
C LYS A 337 -24.92 -21.83 3.29
N GLU A 338 -24.93 -22.77 2.36
CA GLU A 338 -26.02 -23.74 2.17
C GLU A 338 -25.61 -25.16 2.56
N GLY A 339 -24.32 -25.41 2.74
CA GLY A 339 -23.76 -26.74 2.97
C GLY A 339 -23.59 -27.54 1.67
N PRO A 340 -23.32 -28.86 1.78
CA PRO A 340 -23.18 -29.72 0.61
C PRO A 340 -24.51 -29.87 -0.13
N GLY A 341 -24.46 -29.80 -1.46
CA GLY A 341 -25.62 -30.00 -2.32
C GLY A 341 -25.20 -30.46 -3.72
N THR A 342 -26.02 -31.30 -4.35
CA THR A 342 -25.72 -31.87 -5.67
C THR A 342 -25.50 -30.82 -6.75
N SER A 343 -26.20 -29.68 -6.66
CA SER A 343 -25.99 -28.54 -7.57
C SER A 343 -24.64 -27.84 -7.37
N VAL A 344 -24.15 -27.74 -6.13
CA VAL A 344 -22.86 -27.10 -5.83
C VAL A 344 -21.73 -27.99 -6.35
N SER A 345 -21.76 -29.28 -6.02
CA SER A 345 -20.73 -30.25 -6.43
C SER A 345 -20.63 -30.39 -7.95
N SER A 346 -21.78 -30.48 -8.65
CA SER A 346 -21.79 -30.61 -10.12
C SER A 346 -21.27 -29.36 -10.82
N VAL A 347 -21.75 -28.17 -10.45
CA VAL A 347 -21.29 -26.89 -11.05
C VAL A 347 -19.81 -26.64 -10.76
N PHE A 348 -19.34 -27.00 -9.55
CA PHE A 348 -17.94 -26.87 -9.20
C PHE A 348 -17.07 -27.82 -10.02
N LYS A 349 -17.48 -29.09 -10.17
CA LYS A 349 -16.78 -30.08 -11.00
C LYS A 349 -16.69 -29.64 -12.46
N ASP A 350 -17.79 -29.13 -13.03
CA ASP A 350 -17.81 -28.57 -14.38
C ASP A 350 -16.78 -27.44 -14.56
N ALA A 351 -16.58 -26.60 -13.53
CA ALA A 351 -15.57 -25.55 -13.56
C ALA A 351 -14.14 -26.12 -13.57
N LEU A 352 -13.86 -27.15 -12.76
CA LEU A 352 -12.55 -27.83 -12.75
C LEU A 352 -12.25 -28.50 -14.10
N GLU A 353 -13.24 -29.19 -14.67
CA GLU A 353 -13.15 -29.80 -15.99
C GLU A 353 -12.85 -28.77 -17.07
N LYS A 354 -13.57 -27.64 -17.07
CA LYS A 354 -13.31 -26.52 -17.98
C LYS A 354 -11.91 -25.96 -17.81
N ALA A 355 -11.41 -25.83 -16.57
CA ALA A 355 -10.08 -25.34 -16.27
C ALA A 355 -8.95 -26.23 -16.76
N ALA A 356 -9.21 -27.54 -16.85
CA ALA A 356 -8.26 -28.55 -17.29
C ALA A 356 -8.26 -28.79 -18.80
N ARG A 357 -9.26 -28.29 -19.56
CA ARG A 357 -9.33 -28.50 -21.02
C ARG A 357 -8.06 -27.99 -21.71
N GLY A 358 -7.45 -28.86 -22.52
CA GLY A 358 -6.25 -28.54 -23.29
C GLY A 358 -4.94 -28.59 -22.49
N LYS A 359 -4.97 -29.08 -21.24
CA LYS A 359 -3.79 -29.31 -20.39
C LYS A 359 -3.61 -30.80 -20.12
N ASP A 360 -2.38 -31.24 -19.87
CA ASP A 360 -2.04 -32.65 -19.68
C ASP A 360 -2.84 -33.27 -18.51
N PRO A 361 -3.80 -34.17 -18.79
CA PRO A 361 -4.69 -34.75 -17.81
C PRO A 361 -4.06 -35.95 -17.05
N ASP A 362 -2.85 -36.37 -17.39
CA ASP A 362 -2.25 -37.60 -16.83
C ASP A 362 -1.47 -37.37 -15.52
N SER A 363 -1.49 -36.16 -14.97
CA SER A 363 -0.99 -35.96 -13.61
C SER A 363 -1.88 -36.70 -12.60
N SER A 364 -1.28 -37.57 -11.78
CA SER A 364 -2.01 -38.29 -10.72
C SER A 364 -2.77 -37.36 -9.76
N PHE A 365 -2.35 -36.10 -9.67
CA PHE A 365 -3.02 -35.04 -8.92
C PHE A 365 -4.35 -34.60 -9.56
N TYR A 366 -4.38 -34.36 -10.88
CA TYR A 366 -5.61 -34.02 -11.62
C TYR A 366 -6.69 -35.08 -11.43
N GLN A 367 -6.33 -36.35 -11.69
CA GLN A 367 -7.27 -37.47 -11.58
C GLN A 367 -7.76 -37.66 -10.14
N LYS A 368 -6.94 -37.37 -9.13
CA LYS A 368 -7.38 -37.43 -7.73
C LYS A 368 -8.37 -36.31 -7.40
N THR A 369 -8.15 -35.09 -7.88
CA THR A 369 -9.00 -33.93 -7.55
C THR A 369 -10.34 -33.96 -8.27
N ILE A 370 -10.38 -34.31 -9.56
CA ILE A 370 -11.63 -34.31 -10.35
C ILE A 370 -12.61 -35.43 -9.94
N ASN A 371 -12.09 -36.48 -9.30
CA ASN A 371 -12.87 -37.61 -8.80
C ASN A 371 -13.42 -37.40 -7.38
N LEU A 372 -13.16 -36.24 -6.76
CA LEU A 372 -13.74 -35.90 -5.46
C LEU A 372 -15.25 -35.63 -5.59
N GLY A 373 -16.00 -35.97 -4.54
CA GLY A 373 -17.45 -35.71 -4.45
C GLY A 373 -17.81 -34.27 -4.10
N PHE A 374 -16.84 -33.48 -3.61
CA PHE A 374 -17.04 -32.10 -3.17
C PHE A 374 -18.13 -31.94 -2.10
N GLU A 375 -18.27 -32.95 -1.24
CA GLU A 375 -19.31 -33.02 -0.19
C GLU A 375 -18.86 -32.38 1.13
N ASN A 376 -17.59 -31.98 1.21
CA ASN A 376 -16.99 -31.41 2.41
C ASN A 376 -16.03 -30.27 2.04
N LEU A 377 -15.76 -29.41 3.02
CA LEU A 377 -14.90 -28.23 2.85
C LEU A 377 -13.47 -28.56 2.37
N PRO A 378 -12.79 -29.62 2.89
CA PRO A 378 -11.50 -30.05 2.36
C PRO A 378 -11.49 -30.35 0.86
N ASP A 379 -12.51 -31.05 0.35
CA ASP A 379 -12.58 -31.38 -1.08
C ASP A 379 -12.83 -30.13 -1.94
N ILE A 380 -13.67 -29.20 -1.49
CA ILE A 380 -13.86 -27.93 -2.18
C ILE A 380 -12.55 -27.13 -2.22
N LEU A 381 -11.85 -27.01 -1.09
CA LEU A 381 -10.58 -26.26 -1.03
C LEU A 381 -9.50 -26.90 -1.91
N ARG A 382 -9.44 -28.23 -2.03
CA ARG A 382 -8.58 -28.91 -3.01
C ARG A 382 -8.93 -28.54 -4.45
N GLY A 383 -10.21 -28.40 -4.76
CA GLY A 383 -10.65 -27.89 -6.06
C GLY A 383 -10.25 -26.43 -6.29
N ILE A 384 -10.33 -25.56 -5.27
CA ILE A 384 -9.84 -24.18 -5.35
C ILE A 384 -8.33 -24.16 -5.60
N ALA A 385 -7.55 -24.95 -4.86
CA ALA A 385 -6.12 -25.08 -5.07
C ALA A 385 -5.78 -25.54 -6.50
N PHE A 386 -6.54 -26.51 -7.02
CA PHE A 386 -6.43 -26.95 -8.42
C PHE A 386 -6.71 -25.82 -9.42
N LEU A 387 -7.75 -25.01 -9.19
CA LEU A 387 -8.04 -23.87 -10.06
C LEU A 387 -6.88 -22.87 -10.10
N HIS A 388 -6.27 -22.54 -8.95
CA HIS A 388 -5.10 -21.65 -8.93
C HIS A 388 -3.86 -22.24 -9.60
N GLN A 389 -3.69 -23.56 -9.53
CA GLN A 389 -2.65 -24.24 -10.30
C GLN A 389 -2.89 -24.15 -11.80
N MET A 390 -4.15 -24.26 -12.23
CA MET A 390 -4.51 -24.10 -13.64
C MET A 390 -4.41 -22.64 -14.10
N TYR A 391 -4.65 -21.68 -13.21
CA TYR A 391 -4.64 -20.25 -13.52
C TYR A 391 -3.65 -19.49 -12.64
N PRO A 392 -2.34 -19.62 -12.89
CA PRO A 392 -1.31 -19.00 -12.05
C PRO A 392 -1.34 -17.46 -12.06
N SER A 393 -2.06 -16.84 -13.00
CA SER A 393 -2.30 -15.40 -12.99
C SER A 393 -3.21 -14.94 -11.84
N PHE A 394 -3.99 -15.85 -11.24
CA PHE A 394 -4.83 -15.57 -10.08
C PHE A 394 -4.11 -15.96 -8.79
N LYS A 395 -4.18 -15.06 -7.81
CA LYS A 395 -3.59 -15.25 -6.49
C LYS A 395 -4.62 -15.83 -5.52
N VAL A 396 -4.23 -16.83 -4.73
CA VAL A 396 -5.07 -17.34 -3.62
C VAL A 396 -5.22 -16.22 -2.59
N PRO A 397 -6.43 -15.85 -2.18
CA PRO A 397 -6.62 -14.76 -1.24
C PRO A 397 -6.31 -15.17 0.19
N CYS A 398 -5.83 -14.21 0.96
CA CYS A 398 -5.30 -14.41 2.31
C CYS A 398 -6.34 -14.91 3.32
N TRP A 399 -7.57 -14.43 3.17
CA TRP A 399 -8.67 -14.80 4.06
C TRP A 399 -8.97 -16.32 4.05
N ILE A 400 -8.59 -17.07 3.00
CA ILE A 400 -8.76 -18.53 2.99
C ILE A 400 -7.95 -19.14 4.12
N PHE A 401 -6.70 -18.72 4.24
CA PHE A 401 -5.78 -19.26 5.24
C PHE A 401 -6.07 -18.73 6.64
N GLU A 402 -6.49 -17.47 6.77
CA GLU A 402 -6.91 -16.89 8.04
C GLU A 402 -8.15 -17.59 8.60
N LYS A 403 -9.15 -17.88 7.76
CA LYS A 403 -10.41 -18.50 8.18
C LYS A 403 -10.33 -20.02 8.30
N TYR A 404 -9.50 -20.67 7.48
CA TYR A 404 -9.45 -22.13 7.38
C TYR A 404 -8.02 -22.68 7.45
N PRO A 405 -7.20 -22.33 8.45
CA PRO A 405 -5.76 -22.64 8.45
C PRO A 405 -5.49 -24.14 8.26
N LYS A 406 -5.95 -25.00 9.18
CA LYS A 406 -5.71 -26.45 9.15
C LYS A 406 -6.13 -27.16 7.85
N ILE A 407 -7.22 -26.70 7.23
CA ILE A 407 -7.76 -27.34 6.02
C ILE A 407 -7.05 -26.80 4.78
N SER A 408 -6.72 -25.50 4.80
CA SER A 408 -5.92 -24.87 3.75
C SER A 408 -4.54 -25.49 3.69
N ASP A 409 -3.94 -25.87 4.82
CA ASP A 409 -2.65 -26.56 4.84
C ASP A 409 -2.68 -27.85 4.03
N LEU A 410 -3.74 -28.65 4.21
CA LEU A 410 -3.92 -29.91 3.47
C LEU A 410 -4.20 -29.68 1.98
N ALA A 411 -4.90 -28.60 1.62
CA ALA A 411 -5.27 -28.29 0.25
C ALA A 411 -4.15 -27.59 -0.55
N PHE A 412 -3.35 -26.77 0.14
CA PHE A 412 -2.27 -25.94 -0.40
C PHE A 412 -0.90 -26.37 0.16
N THR A 413 -0.70 -27.68 0.35
CA THR A 413 0.60 -28.22 0.78
C THR A 413 1.67 -28.08 -0.31
N PRO A 414 2.92 -27.73 0.04
CA PRO A 414 4.05 -27.80 -0.88
C PRO A 414 4.33 -29.24 -1.34
N ALA A 415 4.91 -29.39 -2.52
CA ALA A 415 5.53 -30.66 -2.89
C ALA A 415 6.65 -31.00 -1.89
N PRO A 416 6.82 -32.28 -1.50
CA PRO A 416 7.95 -32.69 -0.67
C PRO A 416 9.25 -32.29 -1.37
N ALA A 417 10.16 -31.66 -0.62
CA ALA A 417 11.46 -31.12 -1.05
C ALA A 417 11.50 -29.68 -1.60
N GLY A 418 10.62 -28.77 -1.15
CA GLY A 418 10.86 -27.32 -1.34
C GLY A 418 10.88 -26.84 -2.79
N ARG A 419 10.22 -27.57 -3.69
CA ARG A 419 10.00 -27.12 -5.08
C ARG A 419 8.86 -26.12 -5.14
N ASN A 420 9.00 -25.13 -6.01
CA ASN A 420 8.05 -24.06 -6.32
C ASN A 420 6.59 -24.46 -6.12
N PHE A 421 5.84 -23.64 -5.39
CA PHE A 421 4.41 -23.79 -5.28
C PHE A 421 3.76 -23.69 -6.65
N PRO A 422 2.83 -24.59 -7.00
CA PRO A 422 2.21 -24.57 -8.32
C PRO A 422 1.16 -23.45 -8.48
N TYR A 423 0.98 -22.59 -7.46
CA TYR A 423 0.04 -21.48 -7.44
C TYR A 423 0.64 -20.25 -6.74
N ASN A 424 0.09 -19.08 -7.04
CA ASN A 424 0.43 -17.82 -6.40
C ASN A 424 -0.62 -17.49 -5.32
N VAL A 425 -0.22 -16.85 -4.24
CA VAL A 425 -1.02 -16.39 -3.10
C VAL A 425 -0.90 -14.85 -3.02
N GLU A 426 -1.88 -14.18 -2.46
CA GLU A 426 -1.83 -12.75 -2.18
C GLU A 426 -0.76 -12.44 -1.13
N ASP A 427 -0.33 -11.18 -1.07
CA ASP A 427 0.58 -10.74 -0.02
C ASP A 427 -0.24 -10.44 1.24
N CYS A 428 -0.31 -11.41 2.14
CA CYS A 428 -1.25 -11.39 3.26
C CYS A 428 -0.83 -10.51 4.42
N GLU A 429 0.46 -10.21 4.51
CA GLU A 429 1.05 -9.58 5.69
C GLU A 429 1.93 -8.40 5.29
N GLY A 430 1.73 -7.88 4.06
CA GLY A 430 2.41 -6.68 3.57
C GLY A 430 3.93 -6.84 3.50
N PHE A 431 4.44 -8.06 3.34
CA PHE A 431 5.88 -8.30 3.22
C PHE A 431 6.46 -7.61 1.99
N SER A 432 5.66 -7.43 0.92
CA SER A 432 6.05 -6.60 -0.25
C SER A 432 6.37 -5.18 0.14
N ASP A 433 5.77 -4.68 1.23
CA ASP A 433 5.84 -3.28 1.57
C ASP A 433 7.06 -2.92 2.40
N TRP A 434 7.75 -3.91 2.95
CA TRP A 434 8.92 -3.73 3.79
C TRP A 434 10.06 -3.14 2.98
N ALA A 435 10.68 -2.08 3.51
CA ALA A 435 11.70 -1.31 2.81
C ALA A 435 12.90 -2.19 2.38
N GLU A 436 13.35 -3.07 3.25
CA GLU A 436 14.43 -4.03 3.00
C GLU A 436 14.05 -5.09 1.96
N VAL A 437 12.79 -5.54 1.92
CA VAL A 437 12.30 -6.51 0.92
C VAL A 437 12.23 -5.84 -0.46
N LYS A 438 11.67 -4.62 -0.53
CA LYS A 438 11.66 -3.81 -1.76
C LYS A 438 13.06 -3.58 -2.29
N THR A 439 13.99 -3.23 -1.40
CA THR A 439 15.40 -2.98 -1.72
C THR A 439 16.07 -4.27 -2.20
N LEU A 440 15.91 -5.38 -1.49
CA LEU A 440 16.45 -6.69 -1.88
C LEU A 440 15.96 -7.10 -3.27
N LYS A 441 14.65 -7.02 -3.54
CA LYS A 441 14.09 -7.34 -4.86
C LYS A 441 14.62 -6.43 -5.96
N ALA A 442 14.83 -5.15 -5.68
CA ALA A 442 15.44 -4.23 -6.64
C ALA A 442 16.87 -4.65 -6.98
N ILE A 443 17.67 -5.05 -5.98
CA ILE A 443 19.04 -5.54 -6.21
C ILE A 443 19.03 -6.80 -7.06
N LEU A 444 18.20 -7.79 -6.72
CA LEU A 444 18.09 -9.05 -7.47
C LEU A 444 17.69 -8.80 -8.92
N LYS A 445 16.75 -7.88 -9.15
CA LYS A 445 16.30 -7.49 -10.49
C LYS A 445 17.40 -6.78 -11.28
N ASP A 446 18.18 -5.90 -10.66
CA ASP A 446 19.33 -5.22 -11.31
C ASP A 446 20.44 -6.22 -11.66
N LEU A 447 20.57 -7.30 -10.89
CA LEU A 447 21.53 -8.39 -11.13
C LEU A 447 21.00 -9.49 -12.07
N GLU A 448 19.77 -9.34 -12.59
CA GLU A 448 19.07 -10.33 -13.40
C GLU A 448 18.99 -11.73 -12.76
N ILE A 449 19.05 -11.78 -11.43
CA ILE A 449 18.90 -13.03 -10.69
C ILE A 449 17.42 -13.39 -10.74
N ALA A 450 17.13 -14.63 -11.15
CA ALA A 450 15.79 -15.18 -11.19
C ALA A 450 15.18 -15.23 -9.79
N SER A 451 14.57 -14.13 -9.34
CA SER A 451 13.76 -14.06 -8.15
C SER A 451 12.36 -14.56 -8.48
N THR A 452 11.82 -15.48 -7.69
CA THR A 452 10.39 -15.76 -7.80
C THR A 452 9.62 -14.59 -7.19
N ASP A 453 8.46 -14.25 -7.74
CA ASP A 453 7.62 -13.14 -7.24
C ASP A 453 6.94 -13.47 -5.89
N SER A 454 7.50 -14.40 -5.12
CA SER A 454 6.78 -15.30 -4.25
C SER A 454 6.60 -14.78 -2.82
N LEU A 455 6.15 -13.54 -2.68
CA LEU A 455 5.58 -13.07 -1.41
C LEU A 455 4.37 -13.93 -1.02
N SER A 456 3.70 -14.48 -2.03
CA SER A 456 2.74 -15.58 -1.92
C SER A 456 3.22 -16.74 -1.05
N THR A 457 4.50 -17.08 -1.18
CA THR A 457 5.07 -18.22 -0.50
C THR A 457 5.47 -17.88 0.93
N LEU A 458 5.79 -16.63 1.22
CA LEU A 458 5.96 -16.15 2.60
C LEU A 458 4.64 -16.26 3.37
N SER A 459 3.57 -15.74 2.78
CA SER A 459 2.22 -15.87 3.33
C SER A 459 1.80 -17.33 3.46
N LEU A 460 2.19 -18.19 2.53
CA LEU A 460 1.88 -19.61 2.63
C LEU A 460 2.72 -20.36 3.67
N LEU A 461 4.03 -20.07 3.80
CA LEU A 461 4.88 -20.62 4.86
C LEU A 461 4.37 -20.20 6.24
N TYR A 462 3.87 -18.96 6.36
CA TYR A 462 3.17 -18.46 7.54
C TYR A 462 1.93 -19.28 7.90
N HIS A 463 1.06 -19.52 6.92
CA HIS A 463 -0.21 -20.18 7.22
C HIS A 463 -0.10 -21.70 7.36
N THR A 464 0.78 -22.32 6.57
CA THR A 464 0.94 -23.78 6.55
C THR A 464 1.75 -24.35 7.70
N GLY A 465 2.31 -23.48 8.55
CA GLY A 465 3.06 -23.88 9.74
C GLY A 465 4.11 -24.91 9.39
N PHE A 466 4.87 -24.68 8.31
CA PHE A 466 5.84 -25.63 7.80
C PHE A 466 6.75 -26.08 8.95
N LEU A 467 6.52 -27.31 9.46
CA LEU A 467 7.34 -27.88 10.51
C LEU A 467 8.66 -28.27 9.87
N THR A 468 9.71 -27.53 10.21
CA THR A 468 11.05 -27.83 9.73
C THR A 468 11.62 -28.96 10.57
N ASP A 469 11.73 -30.16 10.01
CA ASP A 469 12.55 -31.19 10.64
C ASP A 469 14.03 -30.76 10.66
N ASP A 470 14.81 -31.34 11.57
CA ASP A 470 16.24 -31.02 11.76
C ASP A 470 17.02 -31.08 10.43
N SER A 471 16.67 -32.00 9.54
CA SER A 471 17.36 -32.18 8.26
C SER A 471 17.14 -30.99 7.32
N LEU A 472 15.94 -30.43 7.30
CA LEU A 472 15.63 -29.25 6.52
C LEU A 472 16.27 -28.00 7.13
N GLN A 473 16.26 -27.85 8.46
CA GLN A 473 16.91 -26.72 9.12
C GLN A 473 18.41 -26.66 8.77
N VAL A 474 19.10 -27.82 8.84
CA VAL A 474 20.50 -27.95 8.43
C VAL A 474 20.69 -27.63 6.95
N ALA A 475 19.80 -28.12 6.08
CA ALA A 475 19.88 -27.83 4.64
C ALA A 475 19.71 -26.33 4.34
N LEU A 476 18.81 -25.65 5.04
CA LEU A 476 18.58 -24.21 4.89
C LEU A 476 19.75 -23.37 5.42
N ALA A 477 20.33 -23.75 6.55
CA ALA A 477 21.54 -23.11 7.08
C ALA A 477 22.72 -23.26 6.11
N SER A 478 22.93 -24.48 5.59
CA SER A 478 24.00 -24.73 4.61
C SER A 478 23.79 -23.98 3.30
N TRP A 479 22.54 -23.84 2.85
CA TRP A 479 22.21 -23.03 1.69
C TRP A 479 22.56 -21.54 1.91
N GLU A 480 22.20 -20.97 3.06
CA GLU A 480 22.50 -19.57 3.37
C GLU A 480 24.02 -19.31 3.35
N GLU A 481 24.79 -20.18 3.99
CA GLU A 481 26.25 -20.11 4.01
C GLU A 481 26.83 -20.17 2.58
N GLN A 482 26.38 -21.11 1.76
CA GLN A 482 26.82 -21.25 0.37
C GLN A 482 26.43 -20.04 -0.49
N PHE A 483 25.22 -19.52 -0.30
CA PHE A 483 24.75 -18.32 -1.01
C PHE A 483 25.61 -17.11 -0.66
N MET A 484 25.88 -16.88 0.63
CA MET A 484 26.70 -15.77 1.08
C MET A 484 28.18 -15.92 0.70
N GLN A 485 28.69 -17.15 0.65
CA GLN A 485 30.02 -17.41 0.10
C GLN A 485 30.10 -17.00 -1.37
N GLN A 486 29.11 -17.36 -2.19
CA GLN A 486 29.06 -16.96 -3.61
C GLN A 486 28.97 -15.44 -3.79
N VAL A 487 28.18 -14.76 -2.95
CA VAL A 487 28.12 -13.29 -2.90
C VAL A 487 29.49 -12.71 -2.53
N SER A 488 30.17 -13.29 -1.53
CA SER A 488 31.50 -12.89 -1.07
C SER A 488 32.58 -13.04 -2.17
N GLU A 489 32.57 -14.16 -2.88
CA GLU A 489 33.47 -14.41 -4.00
C GLU A 489 33.20 -13.41 -5.15
N TRP A 490 31.94 -13.14 -5.48
CA TRP A 490 31.59 -12.20 -6.53
C TRP A 490 31.92 -10.75 -6.18
N ARG A 491 31.70 -10.29 -4.93
CA ARG A 491 32.04 -8.93 -4.48
C ARG A 491 33.55 -8.65 -4.55
N SER A 492 34.39 -9.68 -4.44
CA SER A 492 35.85 -9.54 -4.47
C SER A 492 36.41 -9.24 -5.86
N LYS A 493 35.61 -9.45 -6.93
CA LYS A 493 36.08 -9.35 -8.32
C LYS A 493 36.37 -7.92 -8.77
N ASN A 494 35.58 -6.93 -8.34
CA ASN A 494 35.76 -5.52 -8.68
C ASN A 494 34.97 -4.60 -7.75
N THR A 495 35.28 -3.30 -7.76
CA THR A 495 34.65 -2.30 -6.87
C THR A 495 33.15 -2.09 -7.11
N SER A 496 32.65 -2.30 -8.33
CA SER A 496 31.21 -2.20 -8.62
C SER A 496 30.46 -3.36 -7.94
N ASN A 497 30.96 -4.58 -8.12
CA ASN A 497 30.45 -5.78 -7.45
C ASN A 497 30.56 -5.64 -5.95
N GLN A 498 31.66 -5.06 -5.44
CA GLN A 498 31.84 -4.81 -4.02
C GLN A 498 30.69 -3.97 -3.46
N ARG A 499 30.37 -2.83 -4.09
CA ARG A 499 29.30 -1.95 -3.63
C ARG A 499 27.94 -2.64 -3.66
N THR A 500 27.56 -3.25 -4.78
CA THR A 500 26.27 -3.93 -4.89
C THR A 500 26.17 -5.15 -3.97
N GLY A 501 27.25 -5.93 -3.83
CA GLY A 501 27.31 -7.10 -2.96
C GLY A 501 27.20 -6.76 -1.48
N THR A 502 27.74 -5.61 -1.06
CA THR A 502 27.56 -5.10 0.30
C THR A 502 26.11 -4.72 0.58
N VAL A 503 25.45 -3.95 -0.31
CA VAL A 503 24.03 -3.61 -0.11
C VAL A 503 23.15 -4.87 -0.12
N LEU A 504 23.45 -5.84 -1.00
CA LEU A 504 22.76 -7.12 -1.05
C LEU A 504 22.84 -7.84 0.30
N THR A 505 24.02 -7.91 0.90
CA THR A 505 24.23 -8.59 2.18
C THR A 505 23.54 -7.88 3.34
N VAL A 506 23.59 -6.55 3.40
CA VAL A 506 22.83 -5.81 4.43
C VAL A 506 21.33 -6.03 4.27
N ALA A 507 20.80 -5.90 3.05
CA ALA A 507 19.37 -6.11 2.78
C ALA A 507 18.94 -7.55 3.11
N PHE A 508 19.76 -8.55 2.77
CA PHE A 508 19.49 -9.95 3.07
C PHE A 508 19.39 -10.22 4.57
N TYR A 509 20.42 -9.86 5.35
CA TYR A 509 20.42 -10.17 6.79
C TYR A 509 19.37 -9.35 7.54
N GLN A 510 19.11 -8.10 7.14
CA GLN A 510 18.01 -7.34 7.71
C GLN A 510 16.65 -8.00 7.43
N CYS A 511 16.40 -8.47 6.20
CA CYS A 511 15.19 -9.22 5.88
C CYS A 511 15.09 -10.49 6.73
N LEU A 512 16.19 -11.25 6.86
CA LEU A 512 16.23 -12.50 7.61
C LEU A 512 15.79 -12.28 9.06
N LEU A 513 16.40 -11.30 9.73
CA LEU A 513 16.14 -10.98 11.13
C LEU A 513 14.71 -10.46 11.35
N ARG A 514 14.16 -9.68 10.42
CA ARG A 514 12.78 -9.20 10.53
C ARG A 514 11.76 -10.32 10.31
N ILE A 515 11.99 -11.19 9.32
CA ILE A 515 11.12 -12.34 9.07
C ILE A 515 11.21 -13.35 10.22
N GLU A 516 12.40 -13.59 10.79
CA GLU A 516 12.56 -14.43 11.99
C GLU A 516 11.77 -13.85 13.19
N SER A 517 11.89 -12.54 13.41
CA SER A 517 11.19 -11.85 14.49
C SER A 517 9.66 -11.92 14.30
N TYR A 518 9.21 -11.79 13.06
CA TYR A 518 7.82 -11.98 12.68
C TYR A 518 7.30 -13.38 13.09
N PHE A 519 7.99 -14.44 12.64
CA PHE A 519 7.59 -15.82 12.97
C PHE A 519 7.68 -16.12 14.46
N SER A 520 8.69 -15.59 15.14
CA SER A 520 8.84 -15.71 16.60
C SER A 520 7.67 -15.09 17.37
N ALA A 521 7.19 -13.91 16.95
CA ALA A 521 6.05 -13.25 17.57
C ALA A 521 4.74 -14.04 17.42
N LYS A 522 4.67 -14.94 16.44
CA LYS A 522 3.50 -15.80 16.15
C LYS A 522 3.58 -17.18 16.81
N ASN A 523 4.45 -17.33 17.82
CA ASN A 523 4.67 -18.56 18.60
C ASN A 523 5.34 -19.71 17.84
N ALA A 524 6.06 -19.44 16.75
CA ALA A 524 7.03 -20.42 16.25
C ALA A 524 8.16 -20.60 17.30
N GLY A 525 8.66 -21.83 17.48
CA GLY A 525 9.90 -22.04 18.21
C GLY A 525 11.04 -21.26 17.57
N LYS A 526 12.09 -20.90 18.33
CA LYS A 526 13.20 -20.08 17.77
C LYS A 526 13.82 -20.71 16.51
N GLU A 527 14.08 -22.01 16.59
CA GLU A 527 14.69 -22.78 15.49
C GLU A 527 13.78 -22.82 14.27
N ASP A 528 12.48 -23.05 14.49
CA ASP A 528 11.48 -23.02 13.43
C ASP A 528 11.36 -21.62 12.80
N ALA A 529 11.38 -20.55 13.61
CA ALA A 529 11.27 -19.17 13.12
C ALA A 529 12.44 -18.79 12.19
N LEU A 530 13.66 -19.15 12.58
CA LEU A 530 14.84 -18.91 11.76
C LEU A 530 14.84 -19.77 10.49
N ALA A 531 14.45 -21.04 10.59
CA ALA A 531 14.35 -21.92 9.43
C ALA A 531 13.28 -21.43 8.44
N LEU A 532 12.11 -20.98 8.93
CA LEU A 532 11.09 -20.35 8.12
C LEU A 532 11.59 -19.07 7.45
N ALA A 533 12.38 -18.25 8.16
CA ALA A 533 13.00 -17.04 7.60
C ALA A 533 14.04 -17.34 6.51
N ARG A 534 14.84 -18.41 6.67
CA ARG A 534 15.77 -18.89 5.63
C ARG A 534 15.04 -19.43 4.42
N ALA A 535 14.03 -20.27 4.63
CA ALA A 535 13.20 -20.79 3.55
C ALA A 535 12.56 -19.65 2.75
N SER A 536 12.02 -18.66 3.47
CA SER A 536 11.46 -17.42 2.95
C SER A 536 12.44 -16.67 2.05
N LEU A 537 13.67 -16.44 2.51
CA LEU A 537 14.69 -15.76 1.72
C LEU A 537 15.17 -16.59 0.53
N ARG A 538 15.35 -17.91 0.69
CA ARG A 538 15.74 -18.82 -0.39
C ARG A 538 14.80 -18.76 -1.58
N LEU A 539 13.51 -18.64 -1.33
CA LEU A 539 12.51 -18.49 -2.38
C LEU A 539 12.61 -17.11 -3.07
N MET A 540 12.92 -16.06 -2.32
CA MET A 540 13.11 -14.71 -2.86
C MET A 540 14.37 -14.59 -3.71
N VAL A 541 15.51 -15.10 -3.22
CA VAL A 541 16.83 -14.91 -3.85
C VAL A 541 17.27 -16.06 -4.75
N GLY A 542 16.58 -17.20 -4.69
CA GLY A 542 16.89 -18.42 -5.44
C GLY A 542 17.86 -19.37 -4.73
N ASP A 543 18.07 -20.54 -5.34
CA ASP A 543 18.93 -21.60 -4.81
C ASP A 543 20.43 -21.28 -4.88
N THR A 544 20.84 -20.47 -5.86
CA THR A 544 22.25 -20.15 -6.12
C THR A 544 22.40 -18.71 -6.54
N PHE A 545 23.46 -18.04 -6.10
CA PHE A 545 23.80 -16.69 -6.51
C PHE A 545 24.57 -16.74 -7.84
N GLN A 546 23.87 -16.47 -8.94
CA GLN A 546 24.44 -16.49 -10.29
C GLN A 546 24.09 -15.19 -11.04
N PRO A 547 24.73 -14.06 -10.68
CA PRO A 547 24.64 -12.85 -11.50
C PRO A 547 25.26 -13.13 -12.87
N ASP A 548 24.77 -12.43 -13.92
CA ASP A 548 25.31 -12.49 -15.28
C ASP A 548 25.05 -13.78 -16.07
N LYS A 549 23.99 -14.54 -15.74
CA LYS A 549 23.51 -15.63 -16.62
C LYS A 549 22.75 -15.01 -17.81
N PRO A 550 23.18 -15.23 -19.07
CA PRO A 550 22.55 -14.66 -20.25
C PRO A 550 21.13 -15.19 -20.52
#